data_AF-A0A645FJE8-F1
#
_entry.id   AF-A0A645FJE8-F1
#
_cell.length_a   1.000
_cell.length_b   1.000
_cell.length_c   1.000
_cell.angle_alpha   90.00
_cell.angle_beta   90.00
_cell.angle_gamma   90.00
#
_symmetry.space_group_name_H-M   'P 1'
#
loop_
_entity.id
_entity.type
_entity.pdbx_description
1 polymer ?
#
loop_
_entity_poly.entity_id
_entity_poly.type
_entity_poly.pdbx_seq_one_letter_code
_entity_poly.pdbx_strand_id
1 'polypeptide(L)'
;MKKLNADIRMTGKILLDCDAVGVIQTAAKPFPLFAPEMKSFGPVLRVTGEDNITGCFKDKKGKYYVLISPLTPDKGADVTLQLDKKMKYVTLIKGDCTQKVKIKNNRIEQSIGMGEAVLIAF
;
A
#
# COMPACT_ATOMS: atom_id res chain seq x y z
N MET A 1 -13.36 13.75 12.71
CA MET A 1 -14.38 12.85 12.13
C MET A 1 -14.61 13.04 10.63
N LYS A 2 -14.77 14.27 10.08
CA LYS A 2 -15.04 14.45 8.64
C LYS A 2 -13.92 13.97 7.70
N LYS A 3 -12.66 14.13 8.10
CA LYS A 3 -11.48 13.73 7.29
C LYS A 3 -11.38 12.20 7.13
N LEU A 4 -11.39 11.46 8.24
CA LEU A 4 -11.37 9.99 8.22
C LEU A 4 -12.47 9.36 7.35
N ASN A 5 -13.70 9.88 7.41
CA ASN A 5 -14.80 9.39 6.57
C ASN A 5 -14.57 9.66 5.07
N ALA A 6 -13.92 10.78 4.73
CA ALA A 6 -13.54 11.08 3.35
C ALA A 6 -12.43 10.13 2.86
N ASP A 7 -11.46 9.85 3.72
CA ASP A 7 -10.31 8.99 3.44
C ASP A 7 -10.75 7.55 3.15
N ILE A 8 -11.62 7.01 4.00
CA ILE A 8 -12.25 5.70 3.81
C ILE A 8 -13.08 5.70 2.52
N ARG A 9 -13.88 6.74 2.28
CA ARG A 9 -14.77 6.79 1.11
C ARG A 9 -14.00 6.82 -0.20
N MET A 10 -12.91 7.59 -0.30
CA MET A 10 -12.16 7.66 -1.57
C MET A 10 -11.37 6.38 -1.84
N THR A 11 -10.64 5.89 -0.84
CA THR A 11 -9.90 4.62 -0.97
C THR A 11 -10.86 3.47 -1.27
N GLY A 12 -11.97 3.40 -0.53
CA GLY A 12 -13.02 2.40 -0.73
C GLY A 12 -13.62 2.45 -2.14
N LYS A 13 -13.94 3.63 -2.67
CA LYS A 13 -14.47 3.76 -4.04
C LYS A 13 -13.54 3.18 -5.10
N ILE A 14 -12.23 3.34 -4.95
CA ILE A 14 -11.25 2.79 -5.90
C ILE A 14 -11.20 1.27 -5.76
N LEU A 15 -11.17 0.78 -4.52
CA LEU A 15 -11.04 -0.64 -4.25
C LEU A 15 -12.31 -1.45 -4.55
N LEU A 16 -13.49 -0.82 -4.61
CA LEU A 16 -14.75 -1.49 -5.00
C LEU A 16 -14.69 -2.12 -6.41
N ASP A 17 -13.88 -1.56 -7.30
CA ASP A 17 -13.70 -2.08 -8.66
C ASP A 17 -12.47 -3.01 -8.79
N CYS A 18 -11.85 -3.38 -7.67
CA CYS A 18 -10.66 -4.21 -7.61
C CYS A 18 -10.92 -5.60 -6.99
N ASP A 19 -10.20 -6.59 -7.49
CA ASP A 19 -10.05 -7.88 -6.84
C ASP A 19 -8.98 -7.78 -5.75
N ALA A 20 -9.33 -8.21 -4.53
CA ALA A 20 -8.36 -8.38 -3.45
C ALA A 20 -7.58 -9.68 -3.69
N VAL A 21 -6.28 -9.56 -3.97
CA VAL A 21 -5.43 -10.70 -4.38
C VAL A 21 -4.76 -11.36 -3.17
N GLY A 22 -4.36 -10.56 -2.18
CA GLY A 22 -3.68 -11.06 -1.00
C GLY A 22 -3.01 -9.95 -0.20
N VAL A 23 -2.12 -10.33 0.71
CA VAL A 23 -1.38 -9.40 1.56
C VAL A 23 0.10 -9.72 1.57
N ILE A 24 0.92 -8.67 1.68
CA ILE A 24 2.33 -8.76 2.04
C ILE A 24 2.43 -8.22 3.47
N GLN A 25 3.01 -8.98 4.39
CA GLN A 25 3.25 -8.53 5.76
C GLN A 25 4.76 -8.42 5.98
N THR A 26 5.19 -7.29 6.51
CA THR A 26 6.57 -7.08 6.98
C THR A 26 6.46 -6.88 8.47
N ALA A 27 6.93 -7.82 9.27
CA ALA A 27 6.80 -7.74 10.72
C ALA A 27 7.93 -8.49 11.41
N ALA A 28 8.43 -7.95 12.52
CA ALA A 28 9.33 -8.69 13.41
C ALA A 28 8.64 -9.92 14.02
N LYS A 29 7.34 -9.79 14.31
CA LYS A 29 6.47 -10.87 14.78
C LYS A 29 5.19 -10.89 13.94
N PRO A 30 5.16 -11.65 12.83
CA PRO A 30 4.00 -11.66 11.93
C PRO A 30 2.78 -12.26 12.60
N PHE A 31 1.61 -11.69 12.31
CA PHE A 31 0.33 -12.28 12.67
C PHE A 31 0.05 -13.51 11.78
N PRO A 32 -0.60 -14.54 12.33
CA PRO A 32 -1.03 -15.68 11.53
C PRO A 32 -2.06 -15.22 10.50
N LEU A 33 -1.82 -15.59 9.24
CA LEU A 33 -2.74 -15.33 8.13
C LEU A 33 -3.42 -16.63 7.72
N PHE A 34 -4.68 -16.54 7.28
CA PHE A 34 -5.43 -17.70 6.78
C PHE A 34 -4.82 -18.31 5.52
N ALA A 35 -4.09 -17.52 4.73
CA ALA A 35 -3.33 -17.96 3.57
C ALA A 35 -1.88 -17.46 3.69
N PRO A 36 -0.91 -18.14 3.03
CA PRO A 36 0.46 -17.67 3.01
C PRO A 36 0.57 -16.23 2.52
N GLU A 37 1.41 -15.44 3.18
CA GLU A 37 1.71 -14.08 2.73
C GLU A 37 2.40 -14.08 1.36
N MET A 38 2.09 -13.07 0.57
CA MET A 38 2.80 -12.80 -0.67
C MET A 38 4.16 -12.17 -0.36
N LYS A 39 5.15 -12.41 -1.23
CA LYS A 39 6.47 -11.75 -1.14
C LYS A 39 6.63 -10.59 -2.13
N SER A 40 5.85 -10.63 -3.21
CA SER A 40 5.85 -9.67 -4.31
C SER A 40 4.44 -9.57 -4.90
N PHE A 41 4.12 -8.44 -5.53
CA PHE A 41 2.83 -8.25 -6.19
C PHE A 41 2.92 -7.19 -7.30
N GLY A 42 2.52 -7.56 -8.52
CA GLY A 42 2.55 -6.63 -9.65
C GLY A 42 3.97 -6.06 -9.84
N PRO A 43 4.12 -4.72 -9.93
CA PRO A 43 5.45 -4.08 -10.01
C PRO A 43 6.27 -4.10 -8.72
N VAL A 44 5.68 -4.50 -7.60
CA VAL A 44 6.35 -4.53 -6.29
C VAL A 44 7.11 -5.84 -6.14
N LEU A 45 8.44 -5.76 -6.15
CA LEU A 45 9.31 -6.91 -5.95
C LEU A 45 9.37 -7.32 -4.47
N ARG A 46 9.43 -6.33 -3.57
CA ARG A 46 9.52 -6.55 -2.12
C ARG A 46 9.05 -5.33 -1.36
N VAL A 47 8.46 -5.56 -0.19
CA VAL A 47 8.20 -4.55 0.84
C VAL A 47 9.19 -4.75 1.99
N THR A 48 9.71 -3.65 2.52
CA THR A 48 10.68 -3.61 3.64
C THR A 48 10.39 -2.41 4.52
N GLY A 49 10.96 -2.39 5.73
CA GLY A 49 10.83 -1.28 6.67
C GLY A 49 10.30 -1.77 8.00
N GLU A 50 9.59 -0.89 8.68
CA GLU A 50 8.94 -1.16 9.96
C GLU A 50 7.69 -2.06 9.81
N ASP A 51 7.13 -2.49 10.93
CA ASP A 51 6.00 -3.41 10.99
C ASP A 51 4.77 -2.85 10.24
N ASN A 52 4.41 -3.47 9.12
CA ASN A 52 3.33 -3.04 8.24
C ASN A 52 2.60 -4.22 7.60
N ILE A 53 1.39 -3.93 7.14
CA ILE A 53 0.63 -4.81 6.26
C ILE A 53 0.27 -4.07 4.98
N THR A 54 0.47 -4.75 3.85
CA THR A 54 0.21 -4.23 2.52
C THR A 54 -0.85 -5.09 1.83
N GLY A 55 -2.04 -4.55 1.63
CA GLY A 55 -3.08 -5.17 0.82
C GLY A 55 -2.78 -5.03 -0.67
N CYS A 56 -2.94 -6.12 -1.42
CA CYS A 56 -2.63 -6.20 -2.85
C CYS A 56 -3.92 -6.32 -3.66
N PHE A 57 -4.15 -5.37 -4.58
CA PHE A 57 -5.38 -5.27 -5.35
C PHE A 57 -5.11 -5.10 -6.84
N LYS A 58 -5.99 -5.67 -7.67
CA LYS A 58 -5.92 -5.55 -9.13
C LYS A 58 -7.28 -5.16 -9.68
N ASP A 59 -7.35 -4.13 -10.51
CA ASP A 59 -8.62 -3.77 -11.15
C ASP A 59 -8.92 -4.66 -12.38
N LYS A 60 -10.16 -4.57 -12.89
CA LYS A 60 -10.61 -5.29 -14.08
C LYS A 60 -9.83 -4.94 -15.36
N LYS A 61 -9.11 -3.82 -15.37
CA LYS A 61 -8.25 -3.38 -16.50
C LYS A 61 -6.81 -3.87 -16.35
N GLY A 62 -6.51 -4.61 -15.28
CA GLY A 62 -5.20 -5.17 -14.99
C GLY A 62 -4.25 -4.22 -14.28
N LYS A 63 -4.72 -3.06 -13.80
CA LYS A 63 -3.92 -2.10 -13.05
C LYS A 63 -3.72 -2.56 -11.61
N TYR A 64 -2.51 -2.36 -11.10
CA TYR A 64 -2.12 -2.78 -9.76
C TYR A 64 -2.25 -1.64 -8.76
N TYR A 65 -2.71 -2.00 -7.57
CA TYR A 65 -2.84 -1.11 -6.43
C TYR A 65 -2.32 -1.80 -5.18
N VAL A 66 -1.67 -1.05 -4.30
CA VAL A 66 -1.33 -1.52 -2.96
C VAL A 66 -1.79 -0.54 -1.91
N LEU A 67 -2.44 -1.03 -0.86
CA LEU A 67 -2.82 -0.24 0.31
C LEU A 67 -1.90 -0.62 1.47
N ILE A 68 -1.12 0.33 1.96
CA ILE A 68 -0.14 0.09 3.02
C ILE A 68 -0.65 0.77 4.29
N SER A 69 -0.62 0.05 5.41
CA SER A 69 -0.84 0.60 6.75
C SER A 69 0.20 0.07 7.73
N PRO A 70 0.45 0.77 8.85
CA PRO A 70 1.13 0.15 9.98
C PRO A 70 0.41 -1.13 10.41
N LEU A 71 1.15 -2.07 10.97
CA LEU A 71 0.59 -3.35 11.38
C LEU A 71 -0.38 -3.20 12.56
N THR A 72 -0.07 -2.26 13.46
CA THR A 72 -0.91 -1.92 14.61
C THR A 72 -1.23 -0.42 14.60
N PRO A 73 -2.41 -0.02 15.12
CA PRO A 73 -2.90 1.35 14.99
C PRO A 73 -2.27 2.33 15.99
N ASP A 74 -1.38 1.87 16.88
CA ASP A 74 -0.74 2.67 17.94
C ASP A 74 0.63 3.23 17.53
N LYS A 75 1.15 2.84 16.36
CA LYS A 75 2.45 3.28 15.84
C LYS A 75 2.35 3.58 14.34
N GLY A 76 3.20 4.50 13.89
CA GLY A 76 3.44 4.72 12.45
C GLY A 76 4.34 3.64 11.87
N ALA A 77 4.62 3.74 10.57
CA ALA A 77 5.58 2.88 9.89
C ALA A 77 6.27 3.60 8.72
N ASP A 78 7.59 3.53 8.68
CA ASP A 78 8.41 3.86 7.51
C ASP A 78 8.60 2.62 6.64
N VAL A 79 8.05 2.68 5.42
CA VAL A 79 7.95 1.55 4.50
C VAL A 79 8.64 1.87 3.17
N THR A 80 9.45 0.94 2.68
CA THR A 80 10.11 1.01 1.37
C THR A 80 9.62 -0.11 0.46
N LEU A 81 9.11 0.27 -0.71
CA LEU A 81 8.74 -0.65 -1.78
C LEU A 81 9.86 -0.66 -2.82
N GLN A 82 10.45 -1.83 -3.04
CA GLN A 82 11.37 -2.07 -4.15
C GLN A 82 10.58 -2.53 -5.37
N LEU A 83 10.79 -1.90 -6.52
CA LEU A 83 10.08 -2.21 -7.76
C LEU A 83 10.93 -3.07 -8.70
N ASP A 84 10.27 -3.97 -9.44
CA ASP A 84 10.89 -4.89 -10.41
C ASP A 84 11.23 -4.20 -11.74
N LYS A 85 10.43 -3.19 -12.12
CA LYS A 85 10.51 -2.47 -13.39
C LYS A 85 10.87 -1.01 -13.18
N LYS A 86 11.56 -0.45 -14.17
CA LYS A 86 11.81 1.00 -14.26
C LYS A 86 10.50 1.74 -14.53
N MET A 87 9.82 2.13 -13.47
CA MET A 87 8.67 3.02 -13.52
C MET A 87 9.11 4.46 -13.26
N LYS A 88 8.49 5.42 -13.97
CA LYS A 88 8.84 6.85 -13.83
C LYS A 88 8.07 7.51 -12.69
N TYR A 89 6.81 7.14 -12.51
CA TYR A 89 5.90 7.75 -11.56
C TYR A 89 4.92 6.72 -11.00
N VAL A 90 4.41 7.00 -9.81
CA VAL A 90 3.22 6.39 -9.22
C VAL A 90 2.26 7.47 -8.74
N THR A 91 1.02 7.09 -8.48
CA THR A 91 0.05 7.97 -7.84
C THR A 91 -0.15 7.50 -6.40
N LEU A 92 0.17 8.37 -5.44
CA LEU A 92 -0.14 8.20 -4.02
C LEU A 92 -1.49 8.82 -3.73
N ILE A 93 -2.30 8.13 -2.94
CA ILE A 93 -3.62 8.56 -2.51
C ILE A 93 -3.64 8.41 -0.99
N LYS A 94 -3.70 9.53 -0.28
CA LYS A 94 -3.78 9.62 1.18
C LYS A 94 -4.94 10.53 1.54
N GLY A 95 -5.99 9.93 2.08
CA GLY A 95 -7.19 10.69 2.35
C GLY A 95 -7.81 11.30 1.10
N ASP A 96 -8.11 12.61 1.11
CA ASP A 96 -8.55 13.41 -0.03
C ASP A 96 -7.41 13.88 -0.96
N CYS A 97 -6.16 13.64 -0.59
CA CYS A 97 -4.98 14.05 -1.34
C CYS A 97 -4.55 12.98 -2.35
N THR A 98 -4.42 13.39 -3.61
CA THR A 98 -3.84 12.57 -4.68
C THR A 98 -2.58 13.25 -5.21
N GLN A 99 -1.45 12.57 -5.18
CA GLN A 99 -0.16 13.11 -5.61
C GLN A 99 0.55 12.15 -6.56
N LYS A 100 1.00 12.67 -7.71
CA LYS A 100 1.90 11.93 -8.61
C LYS A 100 3.33 12.10 -8.14
N VAL A 101 3.98 10.99 -7.78
CA VAL A 101 5.35 11.00 -7.24
C VAL A 101 6.30 10.36 -8.23
N LYS A 102 7.45 11.02 -8.47
CA LYS A 102 8.52 10.50 -9.31
C LYS A 102 9.28 9.41 -8.54
N ILE A 103 9.43 8.25 -9.15
CA ILE A 103 10.21 7.15 -8.56
C ILE A 103 11.70 7.47 -8.72
N LYS A 104 12.46 7.23 -7.64
CA LYS A 104 13.93 7.33 -7.63
C LYS A 104 14.50 5.95 -7.29
N ASN A 105 15.54 5.52 -8.01
CA ASN A 105 16.23 4.24 -7.76
C ASN A 105 15.31 3.01 -7.72
N ASN A 106 14.20 3.02 -8.47
CA ASN A 106 13.15 1.98 -8.43
C ASN A 106 12.60 1.72 -7.02
N ARG A 107 12.55 2.76 -6.18
CA ARG A 107 12.03 2.70 -4.82
C ARG A 107 10.93 3.73 -4.58
N ILE A 108 9.98 3.35 -3.74
CA ILE A 108 8.99 4.25 -3.16
C ILE A 108 9.14 4.16 -1.65
N GLU A 109 9.48 5.28 -1.03
CA GLU A 109 9.61 5.42 0.42
C GLU A 109 8.38 6.15 0.93
N GLN A 110 7.70 5.60 1.94
CA GLN A 110 6.51 6.17 2.55
C GLN A 110 6.64 6.16 4.06
N SER A 111 6.47 7.33 4.66
CA SER A 111 6.14 7.45 6.08
C SER A 111 4.63 7.46 6.24
N ILE A 112 4.12 6.56 7.08
CA ILE A 112 2.70 6.36 7.32
C ILE A 112 2.42 6.62 8.80
N GLY A 113 1.52 7.57 9.07
CA GLY A 113 1.16 7.92 10.44
C GLY A 113 0.39 6.82 11.15
N MET A 114 0.34 6.95 12.48
CA MET A 114 -0.47 6.12 13.35
C MET A 114 -1.95 6.14 12.93
N GLY A 115 -2.53 4.96 12.67
CA GLY A 115 -3.92 4.82 12.23
C GLY A 115 -4.20 5.32 10.81
N GLU A 116 -3.17 5.63 10.02
CA GLU A 116 -3.30 6.05 8.63
C GLU A 116 -3.01 4.90 7.65
N ALA A 117 -3.38 5.11 6.39
CA ALA A 117 -3.04 4.22 5.30
C ALA A 117 -2.73 5.02 4.02
N VAL A 118 -1.95 4.41 3.13
CA VAL A 118 -1.55 5.00 1.84
C VAL A 118 -1.91 4.02 0.74
N LEU A 119 -2.76 4.45 -0.20
CA LEU A 119 -3.02 3.71 -1.43
C LEU A 119 -2.05 4.18 -2.51
N ILE A 120 -1.35 3.24 -3.15
CA ILE A 120 -0.46 3.49 -4.27
C ILE A 120 -1.05 2.82 -5.50
N ALA A 121 -1.27 3.62 -6.54
CA ALA A 121 -1.67 3.15 -7.86
C ALA A 121 -0.45 3.16 -8.79
N PHE A 122 -0.17 2.00 -9.39
CA PHE A 122 0.91 1.80 -10.34
C PHE A 122 0.48 2.05 -11.79
#